data_AF-A0A4Y1WWA5-F1
#
_entry.id   AF-A0A4Y1WWA5-F1
#
_cell.length_a   1.000
_cell.length_b   1.000
_cell.length_c   1.000
_cell.angle_alpha   90.00
_cell.angle_beta   90.00
_cell.angle_gamma   90.00
#
_symmetry.space_group_name_H-M   'P 1'
#
loop_
_entity.id
_entity.type
_entity.pdbx_description
1 polymer ?
#
loop_
_entity_poly.entity_id
_entity_poly.type
_entity_poly.pdbx_seq_one_letter_code
_entity_poly.pdbx_strand_id
1 'polypeptide(L)'
;MLNNTQTYSDMWQNCLDRIKAQTSAEEFEKWFQPIVPLEFDGTTLRLRVPNESYVRQIEKNYIPFLRPIISQLYGQQTRLHYAVPRAAQPVPVAAEADTTAISRFNTQTNTANIKNPFVIPGLKRIVIDPQLNPNLTFATFIEGECNRLARSAGMSVAVTPGNNPFNPLYIYGDSGLGKTHIVQSIGHEVRQRHPELQVLYVSMNKFQAQFQTAYKNGEIPDFIHFYQMIDVLIIDDIQELTGKTGTQNAFFNIFNHLQLAGKQLILTSDKPPVELKDIEQRLLTRFKWGLSAQLNTPDYETKLKIIRAKAQKLGAQISDDVAVYLADNISANVREIEGALSSLVANASFLGRKITTSLAKEILKVYVQLYQKEITIDHIIEVVCDYLNLDFARFNSTERTREIAQARQIAMYLAKQHTKAPLTTIGAAIGGRNHATVLHSCKAVSNLLETDKAFRRQVEEIEKKVLAQ
;
A
#
# COMPACT_ATOMS: atom_id res chain seq x y z
N MET A 1 15.97 22.10 -62.18
CA MET A 1 14.87 22.31 -61.21
C MET A 1 15.42 23.16 -60.08
N LEU A 2 15.36 24.49 -60.27
CA LEU A 2 15.93 25.50 -59.38
C LEU A 2 14.87 26.00 -58.41
N ASN A 3 15.26 26.17 -57.14
CA ASN A 3 14.72 27.09 -56.14
C ASN A 3 13.32 26.85 -55.51
N ASN A 4 13.01 25.64 -55.03
CA ASN A 4 11.95 25.50 -54.00
C ASN A 4 12.49 25.64 -52.56
N THR A 5 13.77 25.37 -52.32
CA THR A 5 14.38 25.35 -50.98
C THR A 5 14.52 26.73 -50.34
N GLN A 6 14.78 27.77 -51.14
CA GLN A 6 14.90 29.15 -50.64
C GLN A 6 13.54 29.76 -50.30
N THR A 7 12.50 29.48 -51.09
CA THR A 7 11.21 30.18 -50.99
C THR A 7 10.45 29.86 -49.70
N TYR A 8 10.43 28.60 -49.24
CA TYR A 8 9.74 28.26 -48.00
C TYR A 8 10.54 28.65 -46.75
N SER A 9 11.87 28.64 -46.80
CA SER A 9 12.68 29.10 -45.67
C SER A 9 12.50 30.61 -45.46
N ASP A 10 12.45 31.39 -46.55
CA ASP A 10 12.20 32.83 -46.51
C ASP A 10 10.76 33.16 -46.08
N MET A 11 9.78 32.36 -46.50
CA MET A 11 8.39 32.46 -46.01
C MET A 11 8.29 32.14 -44.51
N TRP A 12 9.07 31.18 -44.00
CA TRP A 12 9.12 30.87 -42.58
C TRP A 12 9.81 31.98 -41.78
N GLN A 13 10.86 32.59 -42.32
CA GLN A 13 11.49 33.76 -41.68
C GLN A 13 10.50 34.93 -41.58
N ASN A 14 9.73 35.21 -42.63
CA ASN A 14 8.64 36.20 -42.59
C ASN A 14 7.54 35.82 -41.58
N CYS A 15 7.28 34.52 -41.38
CA CYS A 15 6.38 34.04 -40.33
C CYS A 15 6.95 34.37 -38.94
N LEU A 16 8.22 34.06 -38.70
CA LEU A 16 8.92 34.37 -37.45
C LEU A 16 8.96 35.87 -37.15
N ASP A 17 9.20 36.72 -38.14
CA ASP A 17 9.23 38.19 -37.95
C ASP A 17 7.84 38.75 -37.57
N ARG A 18 6.76 38.19 -38.13
CA ARG A 18 5.39 38.54 -37.75
C ARG A 18 5.02 38.05 -36.35
N ILE A 19 5.47 36.85 -35.97
CA ILE A 19 5.28 36.30 -34.63
C ILE A 19 6.02 37.18 -33.60
N LYS A 20 7.26 37.62 -33.92
CA LYS A 20 8.07 38.50 -33.08
C LYS A 20 7.41 39.87 -32.84
N ALA A 21 6.69 40.40 -33.81
CA ALA A 21 5.97 41.68 -33.68
C ALA A 21 4.73 41.60 -32.76
N GLN A 22 4.27 40.40 -32.41
CA GLN A 22 3.00 40.17 -31.70
C GLN A 22 3.18 39.34 -30.41
N THR A 23 4.42 38.97 -30.07
CA THR A 23 4.78 38.14 -28.91
C THR A 23 5.90 38.83 -28.11
N SER A 24 6.02 38.55 -26.80
CA SER A 24 7.13 39.07 -26.01
C SER A 24 8.48 38.49 -26.47
N ALA A 25 9.57 39.25 -26.27
CA ALA A 25 10.91 38.83 -26.71
C ALA A 25 11.35 37.49 -26.09
N GLU A 26 11.02 37.29 -24.80
CA GLU A 26 11.36 36.06 -24.06
C GLU A 26 10.58 34.83 -24.56
N GLU A 27 9.30 34.99 -24.90
CA GLU A 27 8.49 33.89 -25.44
C GLU A 27 8.92 33.54 -26.88
N PHE A 28 9.30 34.53 -27.68
CA PHE A 28 9.80 34.33 -29.03
C PHE A 28 11.10 33.53 -29.05
N GLU A 29 12.07 33.94 -28.22
CA GLU A 29 13.37 33.28 -28.10
C GLU A 29 13.23 31.84 -27.60
N LYS A 30 12.33 31.62 -26.63
CA LYS A 30 12.12 30.30 -26.02
C LYS A 30 11.39 29.32 -26.93
N TRP A 31 10.32 29.74 -27.61
CA TRP A 31 9.40 28.79 -28.25
C TRP A 31 9.48 28.78 -29.78
N PHE A 32 9.86 29.88 -30.42
CA PHE A 32 9.77 30.03 -31.87
C PHE A 32 11.12 30.07 -32.56
N GLN A 33 12.15 30.67 -31.94
CA GLN A 33 13.52 30.67 -32.47
C GLN A 33 14.11 29.26 -32.70
N PRO A 34 13.85 28.25 -31.84
CA PRO A 34 14.40 26.90 -32.03
C PRO A 34 13.73 26.09 -33.16
N ILE A 35 12.67 26.62 -33.78
CA ILE A 35 11.89 25.92 -34.81
C ILE A 35 12.49 26.17 -36.18
N VAL A 36 12.87 25.09 -36.87
CA VAL A 36 13.48 25.17 -38.20
C VAL A 36 12.57 24.50 -39.24
N PRO A 37 12.25 25.16 -40.37
CA PRO A 37 11.46 24.53 -41.42
C PRO A 37 12.34 23.50 -42.14
N LEU A 38 11.82 22.28 -42.32
CA LEU A 38 12.52 21.21 -43.01
C LEU A 38 12.12 21.18 -44.48
N GLU A 39 10.82 20.96 -44.74
CA GLU A 39 10.28 20.69 -46.06
C GLU A 39 8.85 21.25 -46.17
N PHE A 40 8.47 21.67 -47.37
CA PHE A 40 7.10 22.06 -47.71
C PHE A 40 6.71 21.44 -49.05
N ASP A 41 5.65 20.64 -49.06
CA ASP A 41 5.18 19.91 -50.26
C ASP A 41 4.01 20.60 -51.00
N GLY A 42 3.68 21.84 -50.61
CA GLY A 42 2.52 22.58 -51.12
C GLY A 42 1.25 22.44 -50.26
N THR A 43 1.17 21.43 -49.39
CA THR A 43 0.02 21.19 -48.50
C THR A 43 0.40 20.92 -47.05
N THR A 44 1.63 20.46 -46.80
CA THR A 44 2.14 20.10 -45.48
C THR A 44 3.47 20.79 -45.26
N LEU A 45 3.55 21.60 -44.20
CA LEU A 45 4.78 22.25 -43.74
C LEU A 45 5.39 21.43 -42.60
N ARG A 46 6.57 20.85 -42.84
CA ARG A 46 7.28 20.05 -41.84
C ARG A 46 8.27 20.91 -41.06
N LEU A 47 8.06 21.01 -39.75
CA LEU A 47 8.86 21.84 -38.85
C LEU A 47 9.67 20.95 -37.89
N ARG A 48 10.97 21.20 -37.76
CA ARG A 48 11.79 20.58 -36.73
C ARG A 48 11.62 21.33 -35.43
N VAL A 49 11.29 20.61 -34.36
CA VAL A 49 11.22 21.15 -33.00
C VAL A 49 12.16 20.38 -32.07
N PRO A 50 12.68 21.01 -30.99
CA PRO A 50 13.69 20.39 -30.13
C PRO A 50 13.24 19.10 -29.44
N ASN A 51 11.99 19.03 -28.97
CA ASN A 51 11.44 17.85 -28.30
C ASN A 51 9.89 17.82 -28.41
N GLU A 52 9.28 16.73 -27.97
CA GLU A 52 7.83 16.53 -28.05
C GLU A 52 7.03 17.49 -27.14
N SER A 53 7.63 18.03 -26.07
CA SER A 53 7.02 19.04 -25.22
C SER A 53 6.83 20.38 -25.95
N TYR A 54 7.73 20.73 -26.88
CA TYR A 54 7.56 21.90 -27.75
C TYR A 54 6.35 21.74 -28.67
N VAL A 55 6.13 20.55 -29.25
CA VAL A 55 4.94 20.27 -30.06
C VAL A 55 3.67 20.55 -29.27
N ARG A 56 3.57 20.00 -28.06
CA ARG A 56 2.38 20.15 -27.21
C ARG A 56 2.13 21.61 -26.82
N GLN A 57 3.18 22.36 -26.51
CA GLN A 57 3.06 23.78 -26.13
C GLN A 57 2.62 24.64 -27.32
N ILE A 58 3.21 24.43 -28.49
CA ILE A 58 2.84 25.12 -29.73
C ILE A 58 1.41 24.78 -30.12
N GLU A 59 1.04 23.50 -30.08
CA GLU A 59 -0.30 23.03 -30.42
C GLU A 59 -1.40 23.58 -29.51
N LYS A 60 -1.13 23.63 -28.21
CA LYS A 60 -2.12 24.05 -27.21
C LYS A 60 -2.30 25.57 -27.16
N ASN A 61 -1.21 26.32 -27.16
CA ASN A 61 -1.25 27.74 -26.79
C ASN A 61 -1.03 28.68 -27.99
N TYR A 62 -0.35 28.22 -29.04
CA TYR A 62 0.09 29.10 -30.12
C TYR A 62 -0.53 28.76 -31.49
N ILE A 63 -1.24 27.64 -31.64
CA ILE A 63 -1.98 27.31 -32.89
C ILE A 63 -3.03 28.35 -33.29
N PRO A 64 -3.87 28.89 -32.38
CA PRO A 64 -4.85 29.92 -32.75
C PRO A 64 -4.19 31.15 -33.37
N PHE A 65 -2.95 31.42 -32.97
CA PHE A 65 -2.14 32.55 -33.40
C PHE A 65 -1.32 32.24 -34.67
N LEU A 66 -0.76 31.03 -34.78
CA LEU A 66 0.06 30.59 -35.91
C LEU A 66 -0.77 30.31 -37.16
N ARG A 67 -1.98 29.77 -37.00
CA ARG A 67 -2.80 29.30 -38.13
C ARG A 67 -3.18 30.41 -39.12
N PRO A 68 -3.59 31.63 -38.71
CA PRO A 68 -3.86 32.73 -39.64
C PRO A 68 -2.62 33.16 -40.43
N ILE A 69 -1.47 33.26 -39.76
CA ILE A 69 -0.20 33.70 -40.37
C ILE A 69 0.28 32.66 -41.40
N ILE A 70 0.25 31.38 -41.03
CA ILE A 70 0.64 30.27 -41.93
C ILE A 70 -0.34 30.15 -43.09
N SER A 71 -1.65 30.32 -42.86
CA SER A 71 -2.66 30.27 -43.93
C SER A 71 -2.50 31.41 -44.94
N GLN A 72 -2.02 32.57 -44.49
CA GLN A 72 -1.77 33.72 -45.36
C GLN A 72 -0.48 33.56 -46.19
N LEU A 73 0.55 32.92 -45.63
CA LEU A 73 1.85 32.76 -46.28
C LEU A 73 1.94 31.49 -47.15
N TYR A 74 1.34 30.38 -46.71
CA TYR A 74 1.44 29.06 -47.35
C TYR A 74 0.12 28.55 -47.96
N GLY A 75 -1.00 29.25 -47.71
CA GLY A 75 -2.32 28.90 -48.24
C GLY A 75 -3.25 28.22 -47.22
N GLN A 76 -4.56 28.35 -47.45
CA GLN A 76 -5.62 28.01 -46.47
C GLN A 76 -5.75 26.52 -46.10
N GLN A 77 -5.10 25.62 -46.84
CA GLN A 77 -5.13 24.17 -46.58
C GLN A 77 -3.82 23.61 -46.01
N THR A 78 -2.91 24.48 -45.57
CA THR A 78 -1.60 24.05 -45.05
C THR A 78 -1.74 23.32 -43.70
N ARG A 79 -1.22 22.09 -43.62
CA ARG A 79 -1.12 21.30 -42.39
C ARG A 79 0.29 21.39 -41.80
N LEU A 80 0.39 21.50 -40.48
CA LEU A 80 1.67 21.49 -39.79
C LEU A 80 2.03 20.06 -39.36
N HIS A 81 3.26 19.66 -39.62
CA HIS A 81 3.79 18.38 -39.15
C HIS A 81 5.11 18.60 -38.41
N TYR A 82 5.23 18.10 -37.19
CA TYR A 82 6.42 18.33 -36.36
C TYR A 82 7.36 17.13 -36.40
N ALA A 83 8.64 17.39 -36.63
CA ALA A 83 9.71 16.40 -36.57
C ALA A 83 10.56 16.65 -35.32
N VAL A 84 10.59 15.68 -34.41
CA VAL A 84 11.47 15.69 -33.23
C VAL A 84 12.71 14.84 -33.55
N PRO A 85 13.94 15.30 -33.28
CA PRO A 85 15.13 14.47 -33.41
C PRO A 85 15.04 13.26 -32.49
N ARG A 86 14.90 12.07 -33.06
CA ARG A 86 14.92 10.80 -32.31
C ARG A 86 16.39 10.41 -32.12
N ALA A 87 16.82 10.19 -30.87
CA ALA A 87 18.15 9.61 -30.61
C ALA A 87 18.26 8.27 -31.34
N ALA A 88 19.30 8.12 -32.16
CA ALA A 88 19.48 6.99 -33.05
C ALA A 88 19.52 5.66 -32.27
N GLN A 89 18.56 4.78 -32.54
CA GLN A 89 18.69 3.35 -32.26
C GLN A 89 19.21 2.65 -33.52
N PRO A 90 20.04 1.59 -33.39
CA PRO A 90 20.62 0.89 -34.54
C PRO A 90 19.54 0.10 -35.32
N VAL A 91 19.65 0.13 -36.64
CA VAL A 91 18.82 -0.59 -37.63
C VAL A 91 19.37 -2.03 -37.86
N PRO A 92 18.69 -2.95 -38.59
CA PRO A 92 18.23 -4.24 -38.09
C PRO A 92 18.83 -5.44 -38.84
N VAL A 93 18.49 -6.67 -38.44
CA VAL A 93 18.70 -7.88 -39.28
C VAL A 93 17.35 -8.46 -39.66
N ALA A 94 17.19 -8.66 -40.97
CA ALA A 94 15.98 -9.06 -41.67
C ALA A 94 15.66 -10.55 -41.53
N ALA A 95 14.37 -10.89 -41.65
CA ALA A 95 13.89 -12.06 -42.38
C ALA A 95 12.42 -11.86 -42.80
N GLU A 96 12.19 -11.97 -44.10
CA GLU A 96 10.92 -12.11 -44.84
C GLU A 96 10.21 -13.43 -44.41
N ALA A 97 8.95 -13.77 -44.69
CA ALA A 97 7.98 -13.36 -45.70
C ALA A 97 6.54 -13.76 -45.27
N ASP A 98 5.58 -13.27 -46.07
CA ASP A 98 4.12 -13.34 -46.02
C ASP A 98 3.43 -14.71 -45.79
N THR A 99 2.22 -14.67 -45.20
CA THR A 99 0.96 -15.02 -45.90
C THR A 99 -0.30 -14.74 -45.03
N THR A 100 -1.17 -13.84 -45.53
CA THR A 100 -2.66 -13.89 -45.63
C THR A 100 -3.50 -14.56 -44.52
N ALA A 101 -4.73 -14.17 -44.14
CA ALA A 101 -5.63 -13.07 -44.47
C ALA A 101 -6.97 -13.32 -43.71
N ILE A 102 -7.60 -12.24 -43.22
CA ILE A 102 -9.06 -11.96 -43.19
C ILE A 102 -10.01 -12.74 -42.24
N SER A 103 -10.60 -11.97 -41.31
CA SER A 103 -12.05 -11.89 -40.99
C SER A 103 -12.23 -10.54 -40.24
N ARG A 104 -12.61 -9.38 -40.80
CA ARG A 104 -13.77 -8.90 -41.57
C ARG A 104 -15.14 -8.99 -40.87
N PHE A 105 -15.57 -7.80 -40.39
CA PHE A 105 -16.94 -7.22 -40.29
C PHE A 105 -17.93 -7.89 -39.33
N ASN A 106 -18.89 -7.23 -38.68
CA ASN A 106 -19.45 -5.86 -38.64
C ASN A 106 -20.20 -5.77 -37.28
N THR A 107 -20.46 -4.62 -36.67
CA THR A 107 -21.72 -3.90 -36.93
C THR A 107 -21.63 -2.42 -36.63
N GLN A 108 -22.05 -1.67 -37.64
CA GLN A 108 -22.50 -0.28 -37.59
C GLN A 108 -23.72 -0.14 -36.68
N THR A 109 -23.76 0.94 -35.91
CA THR A 109 -25.02 1.66 -35.65
C THR A 109 -24.79 3.13 -35.95
N ASN A 110 -25.35 3.55 -37.08
CA ASN A 110 -25.59 4.94 -37.43
C ASN A 110 -26.57 5.56 -36.44
N THR A 111 -26.11 6.50 -35.63
CA THR A 111 -26.91 7.67 -35.23
C THR A 111 -26.22 8.89 -35.82
N ALA A 112 -26.78 9.35 -36.93
CA ALA A 112 -26.36 10.56 -37.61
C ALA A 112 -26.68 11.80 -36.75
N ASN A 113 -25.78 12.79 -36.84
CA ASN A 113 -26.07 14.22 -36.72
C ASN A 113 -26.15 14.93 -35.36
N ILE A 114 -25.29 14.60 -34.38
CA ILE A 114 -24.65 15.63 -33.53
C ILE A 114 -23.21 15.21 -33.22
N LYS A 115 -22.21 15.69 -33.98
CA LYS A 115 -20.79 15.53 -33.63
C LYS A 115 -20.44 16.58 -32.57
N ASN A 116 -20.30 16.14 -31.33
CA ASN A 116 -19.73 16.97 -30.26
C ASN A 116 -18.27 17.35 -30.66
N PRO A 117 -17.93 18.65 -30.78
CA PRO A 117 -16.62 19.10 -31.28
C PRO A 117 -15.43 18.80 -30.35
N PHE A 118 -15.65 18.18 -29.18
CA PHE A 118 -14.61 17.84 -28.22
C PHE A 118 -14.15 16.38 -28.24
N VAL A 119 -14.66 15.55 -29.13
CA VAL A 119 -14.21 14.15 -29.26
C VAL A 119 -13.23 14.04 -30.43
N ILE A 120 -11.93 14.17 -30.14
CA ILE A 120 -10.88 13.81 -31.11
C ILE A 120 -10.86 12.28 -31.18
N PRO A 121 -11.19 11.65 -32.33
CA PRO A 121 -11.07 10.20 -32.48
C PRO A 121 -9.59 9.83 -32.42
N GLY A 122 -9.15 9.15 -31.35
CA GLY A 122 -7.81 8.55 -31.31
C GLY A 122 -6.84 9.01 -30.23
N LEU A 123 -7.22 9.85 -29.26
CA LEU A 123 -6.44 10.03 -28.03
C LEU A 123 -6.53 8.74 -27.20
N LYS A 124 -5.61 7.79 -27.45
CA LYS A 124 -5.44 6.63 -26.59
C LYS A 124 -5.08 7.16 -25.19
N ARG A 125 -5.96 6.94 -24.22
CA ARG A 125 -5.66 7.19 -22.80
C ARG A 125 -4.33 6.49 -22.50
N ILE A 126 -3.43 7.19 -21.79
CA ILE A 126 -2.18 6.60 -21.32
C ILE A 126 -2.57 5.37 -20.50
N VAL A 127 -2.22 4.18 -20.99
CA VAL A 127 -2.49 2.92 -20.28
C VAL A 127 -1.37 2.77 -19.27
N ILE A 128 -1.66 3.08 -18.01
CA ILE A 128 -0.72 2.89 -16.90
C ILE A 128 -0.84 1.45 -16.42
N ASP A 129 0.31 0.80 -16.16
CA ASP A 129 0.29 -0.49 -15.46
C ASP A 129 -0.21 -0.26 -14.03
N PRO A 130 -1.35 -0.86 -13.63
CA PRO A 130 -1.94 -0.61 -12.34
C PRO A 130 -1.13 -1.21 -11.18
N GLN A 131 -0.10 -2.02 -11.45
CA GLN A 131 0.78 -2.62 -10.44
C GLN A 131 0.04 -3.53 -9.45
N LEU A 132 -1.06 -4.16 -9.91
CA LEU A 132 -1.89 -5.06 -9.11
C LEU A 132 -1.41 -6.51 -9.25
N ASN A 133 -1.30 -7.21 -8.13
CA ASN A 133 -0.99 -8.63 -8.09
C ASN A 133 -2.24 -9.44 -8.48
N PRO A 134 -2.21 -10.29 -9.53
CA PRO A 134 -3.37 -11.03 -10.01
C PRO A 134 -3.96 -12.02 -8.98
N ASN A 135 -3.21 -12.36 -7.94
CA ASN A 135 -3.62 -13.30 -6.89
C ASN A 135 -4.49 -12.68 -5.78
N LEU A 136 -4.52 -11.35 -5.69
CA LEU A 136 -5.13 -10.62 -4.57
C LEU A 136 -6.48 -10.04 -5.02
N THR A 137 -7.51 -10.89 -5.05
CA THR A 137 -8.86 -10.53 -5.50
C THR A 137 -9.89 -10.78 -4.41
N PHE A 138 -11.10 -10.23 -4.54
CA PHE A 138 -12.19 -10.47 -3.59
C PHE A 138 -12.60 -11.96 -3.54
N ALA A 139 -12.41 -12.70 -4.62
CA ALA A 139 -12.67 -14.14 -4.66
C ALA A 139 -11.70 -14.93 -3.78
N THR A 140 -10.45 -14.46 -3.64
CA THR A 140 -9.43 -15.10 -2.79
C THR A 140 -9.37 -14.50 -1.39
N PHE A 141 -10.15 -13.44 -1.11
CA PHE A 141 -10.24 -12.79 0.19
C PHE A 141 -11.43 -13.35 0.98
N ILE A 142 -11.13 -14.20 1.96
CA ILE A 142 -12.15 -14.87 2.78
C ILE A 142 -12.83 -13.86 3.72
N GLU A 143 -14.15 -13.75 3.59
CA GLU A 143 -14.97 -12.88 4.45
C GLU A 143 -15.21 -13.53 5.82
N GLY A 144 -15.13 -12.70 6.86
CA GLY A 144 -15.56 -13.00 8.22
C GLY A 144 -15.97 -11.72 8.94
N GLU A 145 -16.52 -11.82 10.16
CA GLU A 145 -16.90 -10.63 10.95
C GLU A 145 -15.70 -9.69 11.17
N CYS A 146 -14.49 -10.23 11.28
CA CYS A 146 -13.24 -9.48 11.49
C CYS A 146 -12.87 -8.51 10.35
N ASN A 147 -13.40 -8.71 9.14
CA ASN A 147 -13.04 -7.94 7.95
C ASN A 147 -14.26 -7.47 7.13
N ARG A 148 -15.48 -7.76 7.59
CA ARG A 148 -16.74 -7.45 6.88
C ARG A 148 -16.88 -5.98 6.53
N LEU A 149 -16.63 -5.07 7.49
CA LEU A 149 -16.77 -3.62 7.26
C LEU A 149 -15.85 -3.15 6.12
N ALA A 150 -14.57 -3.49 6.19
CA ALA A 150 -13.60 -3.12 5.17
C ALA A 150 -13.96 -3.72 3.81
N ARG A 151 -14.40 -5.00 3.78
CA ARG A 151 -14.80 -5.69 2.55
C ARG A 151 -16.01 -5.05 1.89
N SER A 152 -17.07 -4.78 2.66
CA SER A 152 -18.29 -4.14 2.18
C SER A 152 -18.04 -2.72 1.70
N ALA A 153 -17.25 -1.94 2.45
CA ALA A 153 -16.84 -0.60 2.03
C ALA A 153 -16.01 -0.65 0.74
N GLY A 154 -15.06 -1.58 0.64
CA GLY A 154 -14.26 -1.80 -0.56
C GLY A 154 -15.11 -2.17 -1.78
N MET A 155 -16.14 -3.00 -1.61
CA MET A 155 -17.07 -3.33 -2.68
C MET A 155 -17.88 -2.11 -3.12
N SER A 156 -18.37 -1.30 -2.17
CA SER A 156 -19.06 -0.04 -2.48
C SER A 156 -18.16 0.94 -3.22
N VAL A 157 -16.89 1.07 -2.81
CA VAL A 157 -15.88 1.88 -3.51
C VAL A 157 -15.67 1.37 -4.94
N ALA A 158 -15.67 0.05 -5.15
CA ALA A 158 -15.51 -0.52 -6.49
C ALA A 158 -16.71 -0.26 -7.40
N VAL A 159 -17.93 -0.10 -6.87
CA VAL A 159 -19.13 0.20 -7.65
C VAL A 159 -19.16 1.68 -8.05
N THR A 160 -18.90 2.61 -7.14
CA THR A 160 -18.90 4.06 -7.39
C THR A 160 -17.63 4.74 -6.86
N PRO A 161 -16.46 4.54 -7.49
CA PRO A 161 -15.20 5.09 -7.01
C PRO A 161 -15.25 6.63 -6.97
N GLY A 162 -14.86 7.22 -5.85
CA GLY A 162 -14.78 8.67 -5.65
C GLY A 162 -16.09 9.37 -5.33
N ASN A 163 -17.23 8.80 -5.75
CA ASN A 163 -18.59 9.31 -5.54
C ASN A 163 -19.33 8.57 -4.42
N ASN A 164 -18.63 8.24 -3.34
CA ASN A 164 -19.17 7.55 -2.17
C ASN A 164 -18.63 8.24 -0.89
N PRO A 165 -19.27 8.06 0.28
CA PRO A 165 -18.82 8.68 1.53
C PRO A 165 -17.48 8.13 2.06
N PHE A 166 -16.91 7.12 1.40
CA PHE A 166 -15.68 6.43 1.80
C PHE A 166 -14.47 6.95 1.01
N ASN A 167 -14.37 8.27 0.82
CA ASN A 167 -13.22 8.92 0.18
C ASN A 167 -12.52 9.90 1.15
N PRO A 168 -11.33 9.58 1.69
CA PRO A 168 -10.57 8.35 1.44
C PRO A 168 -11.17 7.12 2.15
N LEU A 169 -10.87 5.93 1.64
CA LEU A 169 -11.06 4.68 2.37
C LEU A 169 -9.75 4.34 3.07
N TYR A 170 -9.73 4.37 4.39
CA TYR A 170 -8.55 4.11 5.21
C TYR A 170 -8.70 2.75 5.92
N ILE A 171 -7.88 1.77 5.55
CA ILE A 171 -7.92 0.42 6.11
C ILE A 171 -6.72 0.20 7.03
N TYR A 172 -6.96 -0.12 8.30
CA TYR A 172 -5.86 -0.33 9.25
C TYR A 172 -6.01 -1.60 10.07
N GLY A 173 -4.93 -2.04 10.69
CA GLY A 173 -4.89 -3.21 11.56
C GLY A 173 -3.49 -3.79 11.61
N ASP A 174 -3.29 -4.79 12.46
CA ASP A 174 -1.97 -5.40 12.67
C ASP A 174 -1.39 -6.04 11.39
N SER A 175 -0.10 -6.35 11.46
CA SER A 175 0.63 -6.99 10.36
C SER A 175 -0.02 -8.32 9.96
N GLY A 176 -0.22 -8.52 8.66
CA GLY A 176 -0.70 -9.78 8.10
C GLY A 176 -2.18 -10.10 8.32
N LEU A 177 -3.03 -9.11 8.62
CA LEU A 177 -4.50 -9.25 8.62
C LEU A 177 -5.15 -9.08 7.22
N GLY A 178 -4.35 -8.94 6.16
CA GLY A 178 -4.85 -8.87 4.78
C GLY A 178 -5.07 -7.47 4.21
N LYS A 179 -4.49 -6.42 4.82
CA LYS A 179 -4.55 -5.02 4.33
C LYS A 179 -4.20 -4.86 2.84
N THR A 180 -3.03 -5.35 2.43
CA THR A 180 -2.59 -5.33 1.03
C THR A 180 -3.53 -6.14 0.13
N HIS A 181 -4.04 -7.28 0.60
CA HIS A 181 -4.95 -8.14 -0.17
C HIS A 181 -6.25 -7.39 -0.47
N ILE A 182 -6.88 -6.80 0.54
CA ILE A 182 -8.17 -6.13 0.35
C ILE A 182 -8.06 -4.90 -0.55
N VAL A 183 -7.04 -4.05 -0.39
CA VAL A 183 -6.93 -2.84 -1.25
C VAL A 183 -6.61 -3.18 -2.70
N GLN A 184 -5.81 -4.22 -2.94
CA GLN A 184 -5.59 -4.70 -4.30
C GLN A 184 -6.83 -5.38 -4.90
N SER A 185 -7.63 -6.04 -4.06
CA SER A 185 -8.93 -6.61 -4.48
C SER A 185 -9.86 -5.51 -4.97
N ILE A 186 -9.93 -4.39 -4.24
CA ILE A 186 -10.69 -3.21 -4.66
C ILE A 186 -10.17 -2.69 -6.01
N GLY A 187 -8.84 -2.60 -6.18
CA GLY A 187 -8.24 -2.16 -7.44
C GLY A 187 -8.60 -3.04 -8.65
N HIS A 188 -8.58 -4.37 -8.49
CA HIS A 188 -9.00 -5.29 -9.55
C HIS A 188 -10.48 -5.13 -9.88
N GLU A 189 -11.31 -5.01 -8.84
CA GLU A 189 -12.75 -4.91 -8.98
C GLU A 189 -13.17 -3.60 -9.66
N VAL A 190 -12.52 -2.48 -9.31
CA VAL A 190 -12.68 -1.19 -10.00
C VAL A 190 -12.33 -1.34 -11.47
N ARG A 191 -11.18 -1.94 -11.81
CA ARG A 191 -10.74 -2.10 -13.20
C ARG A 191 -11.67 -2.98 -14.02
N GLN A 192 -12.26 -3.99 -13.38
CA GLN A 192 -13.24 -4.86 -14.03
C GLN A 192 -14.55 -4.13 -14.34
N ARG A 193 -15.03 -3.27 -13.41
CA ARG A 193 -16.29 -2.54 -13.56
C ARG A 193 -16.17 -1.27 -14.39
N HIS A 194 -15.03 -0.59 -14.28
CA HIS A 194 -14.73 0.70 -14.89
C HIS A 194 -13.39 0.63 -15.64
N PRO A 195 -13.31 -0.08 -16.78
CA PRO A 195 -12.07 -0.28 -17.53
C PRO A 195 -11.42 1.02 -18.05
N GLU A 196 -12.20 2.11 -18.06
CA GLU A 196 -11.76 3.42 -18.50
C GLU A 196 -10.96 4.19 -17.43
N LEU A 197 -11.13 3.86 -16.14
CA LEU A 197 -10.46 4.54 -15.03
C LEU A 197 -9.01 4.10 -14.88
N GLN A 198 -8.13 5.06 -14.60
CA GLN A 198 -6.74 4.79 -14.26
C GLN A 198 -6.62 4.40 -12.79
N VAL A 199 -6.38 3.11 -12.54
CA VAL A 199 -6.12 2.56 -11.20
C VAL A 199 -4.61 2.42 -11.01
N LEU A 200 -4.08 2.88 -9.88
CA LEU A 200 -2.67 2.68 -9.53
C LEU A 200 -2.53 2.21 -8.09
N TYR A 201 -1.85 1.08 -7.92
CA TYR A 201 -1.34 0.62 -6.63
C TYR A 201 0.13 1.00 -6.46
N VAL A 202 0.48 1.56 -5.31
CA VAL A 202 1.87 1.86 -4.95
C VAL A 202 2.06 1.73 -3.43
N SER A 203 3.18 1.12 -3.00
CA SER A 203 3.57 1.17 -1.60
C SER A 203 4.18 2.52 -1.27
N MET A 204 4.01 3.00 -0.03
CA MET A 204 4.58 4.27 0.39
C MET A 204 6.12 4.30 0.28
N ASN A 205 6.78 3.15 0.46
CA ASN A 205 8.22 3.01 0.21
C ASN A 205 8.59 3.26 -1.26
N LYS A 206 7.80 2.72 -2.22
CA LYS A 206 8.03 2.96 -3.66
C LYS A 206 7.71 4.41 -4.03
N PHE A 207 6.65 4.98 -3.47
CA PHE A 207 6.30 6.40 -3.63
C PHE A 207 7.45 7.31 -3.16
N GLN A 208 8.03 7.03 -1.98
CA GLN A 208 9.19 7.73 -1.46
C GLN A 208 10.41 7.63 -2.38
N ALA A 209 10.72 6.43 -2.87
CA ALA A 209 11.83 6.23 -3.80
C ALA A 209 11.65 7.03 -5.09
N GLN A 210 10.45 7.03 -5.67
CA GLN A 210 10.12 7.82 -6.85
C GLN A 210 10.22 9.33 -6.59
N PHE A 211 9.74 9.79 -5.43
CA PHE A 211 9.88 11.19 -5.01
C PHE A 211 11.35 11.60 -4.87
N GLN A 212 12.19 10.76 -4.26
CA GLN A 212 13.63 11.04 -4.12
C GLN A 212 14.33 11.13 -5.47
N THR A 213 14.00 10.26 -6.43
CA THR A 213 14.52 10.33 -7.80
C THR A 213 14.09 11.61 -8.50
N ALA A 214 12.79 11.95 -8.44
CA ALA A 214 12.28 13.18 -9.03
C ALA A 214 12.90 14.43 -8.39
N TYR A 215 13.12 14.42 -7.07
CA TYR A 215 13.81 15.49 -6.36
C TYR A 215 15.25 15.67 -6.87
N LYS A 216 16.00 14.58 -7.00
CA LYS A 216 17.38 14.61 -7.52
C LYS A 216 17.47 15.13 -8.95
N ASN A 217 16.47 14.81 -9.78
CA ASN A 217 16.44 15.21 -11.19
C ASN A 217 15.79 16.58 -11.43
N GLY A 218 15.20 17.21 -10.41
CA GLY A 218 14.43 18.45 -10.60
C GLY A 218 13.05 18.25 -11.23
N GLU A 219 12.52 17.02 -11.22
CA GLU A 219 11.28 16.57 -11.89
C GLU A 219 10.10 16.45 -10.90
N ILE A 220 10.15 17.13 -9.75
CA ILE A 220 9.06 17.12 -8.74
C ILE A 220 7.71 17.53 -9.34
N PRO A 221 7.62 18.56 -10.22
CA PRO A 221 6.34 18.92 -10.83
C PRO A 221 5.74 17.78 -11.66
N ASP A 222 6.57 17.06 -12.42
CA ASP A 222 6.13 15.93 -13.25
C ASP A 222 5.68 14.75 -12.38
N PHE A 223 6.40 14.49 -11.29
CA PHE A 223 6.02 13.51 -10.28
C PHE A 223 4.63 13.80 -9.70
N ILE A 224 4.38 15.05 -9.28
CA ILE A 224 3.08 15.45 -8.74
C ILE A 224 1.99 15.32 -9.81
N HIS A 225 2.26 15.79 -11.03
CA HIS A 225 1.30 15.74 -12.13
C HIS A 225 0.91 14.30 -12.50
N PHE A 226 1.87 13.39 -12.57
CA PHE A 226 1.63 11.96 -12.83
C PHE A 226 0.60 11.38 -11.85
N TYR A 227 0.79 11.61 -10.55
CA TYR A 227 -0.13 11.10 -9.54
C TYR A 227 -1.50 11.79 -9.56
N GLN A 228 -1.57 13.07 -9.93
CA GLN A 228 -2.83 13.80 -10.09
C GLN A 228 -3.69 13.29 -11.26
N MET A 229 -3.08 12.61 -12.25
CA MET A 229 -3.79 12.01 -13.37
C MET A 229 -4.50 10.70 -13.03
N ILE A 230 -4.13 10.01 -11.94
CA ILE A 230 -4.73 8.74 -11.51
C ILE A 230 -6.16 8.94 -11.02
N ASP A 231 -7.11 8.08 -11.39
CA ASP A 231 -8.51 8.17 -10.98
C ASP A 231 -8.80 7.43 -9.68
N VAL A 232 -8.10 6.30 -9.46
CA VAL A 232 -8.13 5.53 -8.21
C VAL A 232 -6.70 5.27 -7.75
N LEU A 233 -6.29 5.97 -6.69
CA LEU A 233 -4.95 5.85 -6.11
C LEU A 233 -5.00 5.01 -4.82
N ILE A 234 -4.33 3.86 -4.86
CA ILE A 234 -4.16 2.97 -3.72
C ILE A 234 -2.73 3.14 -3.17
N ILE A 235 -2.63 3.57 -1.92
CA ILE A 235 -1.37 3.70 -1.19
C ILE A 235 -1.31 2.66 -0.08
N ASP A 236 -0.36 1.74 -0.17
CA ASP A 236 -0.11 0.75 0.88
C ASP A 236 0.94 1.27 1.88
N ASP A 237 0.77 0.92 3.16
CA ASP A 237 1.69 1.19 4.26
C ASP A 237 1.98 2.70 4.50
N ILE A 238 0.94 3.51 4.73
CA ILE A 238 1.05 4.97 4.95
C ILE A 238 1.94 5.33 6.15
N GLN A 239 2.12 4.42 7.12
CA GLN A 239 2.99 4.62 8.28
C GLN A 239 4.45 4.89 7.91
N GLU A 240 4.91 4.44 6.74
CA GLU A 240 6.27 4.68 6.23
C GLU A 240 6.54 6.17 5.94
N LEU A 241 5.49 6.99 5.89
CA LEU A 241 5.58 8.43 5.68
C LEU A 241 6.11 9.19 6.92
N THR A 242 6.14 8.53 8.08
CA THR A 242 6.60 9.07 9.38
C THR A 242 7.98 9.74 9.27
N GLY A 243 8.06 11.02 9.66
CA GLY A 243 9.32 11.78 9.66
C GLY A 243 9.85 12.19 8.27
N LYS A 244 9.12 11.93 7.18
CA LYS A 244 9.50 12.26 5.80
C LYS A 244 8.84 13.54 5.30
N THR A 245 9.20 14.69 5.88
CA THR A 245 8.54 15.99 5.64
C THR A 245 8.43 16.37 4.15
N GLY A 246 9.49 16.19 3.35
CA GLY A 246 9.46 16.47 1.91
C GLY A 246 8.43 15.61 1.16
N THR A 247 8.40 14.31 1.44
CA THR A 247 7.42 13.39 0.85
C THR A 247 6.01 13.68 1.34
N GLN A 248 5.84 14.03 2.63
CA GLN A 248 4.54 14.43 3.20
C GLN A 248 3.94 15.62 2.45
N ASN A 249 4.75 16.65 2.17
CA ASN A 249 4.32 17.82 1.40
C ASN A 249 3.84 17.43 0.00
N ALA A 250 4.62 16.63 -0.72
CA ALA A 250 4.25 16.19 -2.07
C ALA A 250 2.97 15.33 -2.07
N PHE A 251 2.87 14.40 -1.12
CA PHE A 251 1.70 13.55 -0.95
C PHE A 251 0.46 14.36 -0.59
N PHE A 252 0.57 15.35 0.30
CA PHE A 252 -0.54 16.25 0.64
C PHE A 252 -1.09 16.99 -0.59
N ASN A 253 -0.22 17.49 -1.46
CA ASN A 253 -0.63 18.19 -2.68
C ASN A 253 -1.38 17.25 -3.65
N ILE A 254 -0.88 16.03 -3.82
CA ILE A 254 -1.53 14.98 -4.63
C ILE A 254 -2.89 14.63 -4.03
N PHE A 255 -2.92 14.31 -2.73
CA PHE A 255 -4.13 13.93 -2.01
C PHE A 255 -5.22 15.00 -2.15
N ASN A 256 -4.88 16.26 -1.89
CA ASN A 256 -5.82 17.37 -1.94
C ASN A 256 -6.43 17.56 -3.34
N HIS A 257 -5.59 17.48 -4.38
CA HIS A 257 -6.06 17.57 -5.76
C HIS A 257 -7.01 16.41 -6.11
N LEU A 258 -6.62 15.17 -5.80
CA LEU A 258 -7.44 13.99 -6.08
C LEU A 258 -8.79 14.06 -5.36
N GLN A 259 -8.78 14.46 -4.08
CA GLN A 259 -10.01 14.59 -3.30
C GLN A 259 -10.96 15.65 -3.88
N LEU A 260 -10.45 16.84 -4.24
CA LEU A 260 -11.25 17.91 -4.85
C LEU A 260 -11.79 17.53 -6.23
N ALA A 261 -11.04 16.71 -6.98
CA ALA A 261 -11.46 16.20 -8.28
C ALA A 261 -12.44 15.01 -8.18
N GLY A 262 -12.84 14.60 -6.97
CA GLY A 262 -13.72 13.44 -6.78
C GLY A 262 -13.06 12.11 -7.15
N LYS A 263 -11.73 12.04 -7.18
CA LYS A 263 -10.96 10.83 -7.48
C LYS A 263 -10.81 9.99 -6.22
N GLN A 264 -10.81 8.66 -6.36
CA GLN A 264 -10.83 7.77 -5.20
C GLN A 264 -9.43 7.62 -4.60
N LEU A 265 -9.34 7.80 -3.28
CA LEU A 265 -8.16 7.50 -2.47
C LEU A 265 -8.43 6.28 -1.58
N ILE A 266 -7.52 5.31 -1.60
CA ILE A 266 -7.54 4.15 -0.70
C ILE A 266 -6.18 4.04 -0.03
N LEU A 267 -6.17 4.01 1.29
CA LEU A 267 -4.96 4.02 2.11
C LEU A 267 -4.94 2.81 3.03
N THR A 268 -3.77 2.23 3.27
CA THR A 268 -3.59 1.26 4.36
C THR A 268 -2.62 1.76 5.43
N SER A 269 -2.76 1.23 6.64
CA SER A 269 -1.84 1.49 7.75
C SER A 269 -1.75 0.34 8.73
N ASP A 270 -0.65 0.20 9.46
CA ASP A 270 -0.59 -0.65 10.65
C ASP A 270 -1.39 -0.06 11.82
N LYS A 271 -1.57 1.27 11.84
CA LYS A 271 -2.17 2.03 12.95
C LYS A 271 -3.33 2.93 12.52
N PRO A 272 -4.27 3.24 13.43
CA PRO A 272 -5.27 4.26 13.17
C PRO A 272 -4.61 5.64 12.97
N PRO A 273 -5.25 6.58 12.26
CA PRO A 273 -4.64 7.88 11.95
C PRO A 273 -4.17 8.66 13.18
N VAL A 274 -4.85 8.51 14.32
CA VAL A 274 -4.50 9.20 15.58
C VAL A 274 -3.17 8.73 16.19
N GLU A 275 -2.70 7.54 15.84
CA GLU A 275 -1.50 6.93 16.42
C GLU A 275 -0.26 7.09 15.53
N LEU A 276 -0.42 7.66 14.33
CA LEU A 276 0.69 7.97 13.43
C LEU A 276 1.48 9.17 13.98
N LYS A 277 2.66 8.89 14.52
CA LYS A 277 3.61 9.91 15.00
C LYS A 277 4.31 10.57 13.81
N ASP A 278 4.79 11.80 14.00
CA ASP A 278 5.58 12.54 13.01
C ASP A 278 4.95 12.64 11.60
N ILE A 279 3.61 12.66 11.56
CA ILE A 279 2.80 13.00 10.39
C ILE A 279 2.16 14.37 10.62
N GLU A 280 2.20 15.24 9.61
CA GLU A 280 1.57 16.57 9.67
C GLU A 280 0.07 16.50 9.99
N GLN A 281 -0.41 17.36 10.88
CA GLN A 281 -1.81 17.39 11.34
C GLN A 281 -2.83 17.54 10.20
N ARG A 282 -2.45 18.24 9.12
CA ARG A 282 -3.29 18.40 7.92
C ARG A 282 -3.48 17.10 7.13
N LEU A 283 -2.56 16.15 7.20
CA LEU A 283 -2.73 14.82 6.60
C LEU A 283 -3.62 13.97 7.50
N LEU A 284 -3.41 14.02 8.83
CA LEU A 284 -4.23 13.27 9.79
C LEU A 284 -5.71 13.63 9.72
N THR A 285 -6.02 14.92 9.59
CA THR A 285 -7.41 15.39 9.40
C THR A 285 -8.03 14.87 8.11
N ARG A 286 -7.24 14.73 7.04
CA ARG A 286 -7.71 14.19 5.76
C ARG A 286 -7.94 12.69 5.80
N PHE A 287 -7.09 11.93 6.49
CA PHE A 287 -7.28 10.50 6.68
C PHE A 287 -8.57 10.18 7.46
N LYS A 288 -8.94 11.07 8.40
CA LYS A 288 -10.14 10.92 9.23
C LYS A 288 -11.45 11.32 8.56
N TRP A 289 -11.41 12.12 7.48
CA TRP A 289 -12.63 12.64 6.86
C TRP A 289 -13.50 11.53 6.27
N GLY A 290 -12.87 10.53 5.63
CA GLY A 290 -13.57 9.42 4.98
C GLY A 290 -13.89 8.28 5.95
N LEU A 291 -13.90 7.05 5.45
CA LEU A 291 -14.15 5.87 6.28
C LEU A 291 -12.83 5.27 6.77
N SER A 292 -12.68 5.14 8.08
CA SER A 292 -11.64 4.31 8.70
C SER A 292 -12.22 2.94 9.06
N ALA A 293 -11.72 1.88 8.43
CA ALA A 293 -12.15 0.50 8.66
C ALA A 293 -10.99 -0.32 9.25
N GLN A 294 -11.24 -0.91 10.42
CA GLN A 294 -10.28 -1.80 11.08
C GLN A 294 -10.40 -3.23 10.54
N LEU A 295 -9.27 -3.86 10.26
CA LEU A 295 -9.15 -5.30 10.12
C LEU A 295 -8.77 -5.88 11.47
N ASN A 296 -9.56 -6.85 11.93
CA ASN A 296 -9.33 -7.55 13.18
C ASN A 296 -8.77 -8.95 12.92
N THR A 297 -8.32 -9.59 13.98
CA THR A 297 -7.95 -11.00 13.96
C THR A 297 -9.15 -11.87 13.56
N PRO A 298 -8.96 -12.85 12.65
CA PRO A 298 -10.03 -13.76 12.27
C PRO A 298 -10.45 -14.62 13.46
N ASP A 299 -11.76 -14.80 13.60
CA ASP A 299 -12.32 -15.80 14.51
C ASP A 299 -11.94 -17.22 14.06
N TYR A 300 -12.23 -18.19 14.92
CA TYR A 300 -11.85 -19.57 14.68
C TYR A 300 -12.43 -20.12 13.36
N GLU A 301 -13.71 -19.82 13.09
CA GLU A 301 -14.40 -20.28 11.89
C GLU A 301 -13.79 -19.69 10.61
N THR A 302 -13.53 -18.38 10.60
CA THR A 302 -12.88 -17.69 9.49
C THR A 302 -11.45 -18.19 9.32
N LYS A 303 -10.72 -18.47 10.41
CA LYS A 303 -9.38 -19.03 10.36
C LYS A 303 -9.37 -20.40 9.66
N LEU A 304 -10.30 -21.29 9.99
CA LEU A 304 -10.43 -22.58 9.30
C LEU A 304 -10.71 -22.43 7.80
N LYS A 305 -11.61 -21.49 7.43
CA LYS A 305 -11.90 -21.17 6.03
C LYS A 305 -10.65 -20.67 5.30
N ILE A 306 -9.88 -19.78 5.92
CA ILE A 306 -8.60 -19.28 5.40
C ILE A 306 -7.61 -20.42 5.19
N ILE A 307 -7.39 -21.27 6.19
CA ILE A 307 -6.45 -22.40 6.12
C ILE A 307 -6.80 -23.31 4.93
N ARG A 308 -8.08 -23.70 4.81
CA ARG A 308 -8.55 -24.57 3.73
C ARG A 308 -8.38 -23.91 2.36
N ALA A 309 -8.79 -22.66 2.20
CA ALA A 309 -8.67 -21.94 0.94
C ALA A 309 -7.20 -21.76 0.51
N LYS A 310 -6.31 -21.47 1.45
CA LYS A 310 -4.87 -21.32 1.18
C LYS A 310 -4.21 -22.67 0.87
N ALA A 311 -4.56 -23.73 1.58
CA ALA A 311 -4.08 -25.09 1.28
C ALA A 311 -4.50 -25.55 -0.13
N GLN A 312 -5.77 -25.35 -0.48
CA GLN A 312 -6.28 -25.67 -1.82
C GLN A 312 -5.54 -24.88 -2.91
N LYS A 313 -5.27 -23.59 -2.67
CA LYS A 313 -4.48 -22.76 -3.60
C LYS A 313 -3.05 -23.28 -3.80
N LEU A 314 -2.45 -23.87 -2.78
CA LEU A 314 -1.14 -24.51 -2.85
C LEU A 314 -1.20 -25.92 -3.48
N GLY A 315 -2.37 -26.38 -3.94
CA GLY A 315 -2.56 -27.73 -4.47
C GLY A 315 -2.50 -28.83 -3.41
N ALA A 316 -2.62 -28.46 -2.13
CA ALA A 316 -2.48 -29.37 -1.01
C ALA A 316 -3.84 -29.86 -0.52
N GLN A 317 -3.99 -31.19 -0.43
CA GLN A 317 -5.10 -31.81 0.28
C GLN A 317 -4.72 -32.00 1.74
N ILE A 318 -5.42 -31.30 2.63
CA ILE A 318 -5.26 -31.43 4.08
C ILE A 318 -6.53 -32.07 4.66
N SER A 319 -6.37 -32.97 5.63
CA SER A 319 -7.51 -33.51 6.39
C SER A 319 -8.05 -32.47 7.36
N ASP A 320 -9.27 -32.68 7.83
CA ASP A 320 -9.89 -31.80 8.82
C ASP A 320 -9.08 -31.74 10.13
N ASP A 321 -8.52 -32.86 10.57
CA ASP A 321 -7.65 -32.90 11.75
C ASP A 321 -6.42 -31.99 11.61
N VAL A 322 -5.84 -31.90 10.41
CA VAL A 322 -4.71 -31.01 10.14
C VAL A 322 -5.18 -29.56 10.13
N ALA A 323 -6.32 -29.27 9.52
CA ALA A 323 -6.87 -27.91 9.49
C ALA A 323 -7.21 -27.39 10.90
N VAL A 324 -7.86 -28.23 11.72
CA VAL A 324 -8.17 -27.96 13.14
C VAL A 324 -6.87 -27.75 13.93
N TYR A 325 -5.90 -28.65 13.78
CA TYR A 325 -4.62 -28.51 14.48
C TYR A 325 -3.90 -27.20 14.11
N LEU A 326 -3.87 -26.82 12.84
CA LEU A 326 -3.30 -25.55 12.40
C LEU A 326 -4.08 -24.35 12.97
N ALA A 327 -5.42 -24.42 13.01
CA ALA A 327 -6.25 -23.34 13.55
C ALA A 327 -6.04 -23.11 15.05
N ASP A 328 -5.87 -24.20 15.81
CA ASP A 328 -5.65 -24.19 17.26
C ASP A 328 -4.24 -23.72 17.65
N ASN A 329 -3.22 -24.01 16.82
CA ASN A 329 -1.81 -23.81 17.18
C ASN A 329 -1.12 -22.63 16.48
N ILE A 330 -1.65 -22.14 15.36
CA ILE A 330 -1.13 -20.94 14.71
C ILE A 330 -1.78 -19.71 15.32
N SER A 331 -1.00 -18.64 15.47
CA SER A 331 -1.48 -17.36 15.97
C SER A 331 -2.62 -16.77 15.11
N ALA A 332 -3.09 -15.60 15.50
CA ALA A 332 -4.15 -14.90 14.78
C ALA A 332 -3.72 -14.31 13.42
N ASN A 333 -2.45 -14.38 13.02
CA ASN A 333 -1.95 -13.74 11.80
C ASN A 333 -2.11 -14.62 10.54
N VAL A 334 -2.74 -14.08 9.48
CA VAL A 334 -2.91 -14.81 8.20
C VAL A 334 -1.57 -15.08 7.51
N ARG A 335 -0.58 -14.20 7.66
CA ARG A 335 0.76 -14.41 7.09
C ARG A 335 1.46 -15.62 7.71
N GLU A 336 1.25 -15.88 9.00
CA GLU A 336 1.81 -17.05 9.66
C GLU A 336 1.13 -18.34 9.22
N ILE A 337 -0.19 -18.29 9.02
CA ILE A 337 -0.96 -19.39 8.41
C ILE A 337 -0.39 -19.73 7.03
N GLU A 338 -0.15 -18.73 6.19
CA GLU A 338 0.46 -18.91 4.87
C GLU A 338 1.87 -19.49 4.96
N GLY A 339 2.68 -19.00 5.90
CA GLY A 339 4.04 -19.50 6.13
C GLY A 339 4.07 -20.97 6.57
N ALA A 340 3.24 -21.33 7.55
CA ALA A 340 3.12 -22.69 8.05
C ALA A 340 2.60 -23.65 6.98
N LEU A 341 1.58 -23.26 6.21
CA LEU A 341 1.07 -24.05 5.10
C LEU A 341 2.12 -24.23 4.00
N SER A 342 2.82 -23.16 3.62
CA SER A 342 3.88 -23.25 2.61
C SER A 342 5.00 -24.19 3.05
N SER A 343 5.40 -24.13 4.32
CA SER A 343 6.39 -25.03 4.90
C SER A 343 5.91 -26.49 4.93
N LEU A 344 4.66 -26.71 5.31
CA LEU A 344 4.04 -28.04 5.33
C LEU A 344 3.98 -28.68 3.94
N VAL A 345 3.56 -27.91 2.93
CA VAL A 345 3.47 -28.35 1.53
C VAL A 345 4.85 -28.60 0.94
N ALA A 346 5.82 -27.72 1.22
CA ALA A 346 7.21 -27.92 0.80
C ALA A 346 7.77 -29.22 1.38
N ASN A 347 7.66 -29.45 2.70
CA ASN A 347 8.17 -30.66 3.34
C ASN A 347 7.49 -31.94 2.84
N ALA A 348 6.16 -31.91 2.66
CA ALA A 348 5.43 -33.03 2.10
C ALA A 348 5.91 -33.37 0.68
N SER A 349 6.10 -32.34 -0.15
CA SER A 349 6.58 -32.49 -1.53
C SER A 349 8.03 -32.97 -1.61
N PHE A 350 8.94 -32.40 -0.82
CA PHE A 350 10.36 -32.75 -0.82
C PHE A 350 10.64 -34.16 -0.26
N LEU A 351 9.92 -34.57 0.79
CA LEU A 351 10.11 -35.88 1.42
C LEU A 351 9.23 -36.97 0.81
N GLY A 352 8.36 -36.63 -0.15
CA GLY A 352 7.37 -37.55 -0.73
C GLY A 352 6.38 -38.10 0.31
N ARG A 353 6.11 -37.34 1.38
CA ARG A 353 5.23 -37.74 2.49
C ARG A 353 3.84 -37.16 2.30
N LYS A 354 2.82 -37.86 2.80
CA LYS A 354 1.47 -37.29 2.91
C LYS A 354 1.45 -36.23 4.00
N ILE A 355 0.60 -35.22 3.81
CA ILE A 355 0.34 -34.21 4.85
C ILE A 355 -0.47 -34.86 5.97
N THR A 356 0.16 -35.04 7.14
CA THR A 356 -0.45 -35.63 8.33
C THR A 356 -0.35 -34.67 9.52
N THR A 357 -1.16 -34.90 10.56
CA THR A 357 -1.10 -34.15 11.81
C THR A 357 0.24 -34.29 12.51
N SER A 358 0.95 -35.41 12.33
CA SER A 358 2.31 -35.60 12.86
C SER A 358 3.33 -34.70 12.17
N LEU A 359 3.26 -34.57 10.84
CA LEU A 359 4.12 -33.64 10.09
C LEU A 359 3.79 -32.19 10.45
N ALA A 360 2.50 -31.85 10.57
CA ALA A 360 2.08 -30.52 11.01
C ALA A 360 2.65 -30.16 12.39
N LYS A 361 2.61 -31.10 13.35
CA LYS A 361 3.24 -30.96 14.68
C LYS A 361 4.75 -30.71 14.61
N GLU A 362 5.45 -31.46 13.75
CA GLU A 362 6.90 -31.31 13.57
C GLU A 362 7.27 -29.91 13.06
N ILE A 363 6.57 -29.44 12.02
CA ILE A 363 6.79 -28.12 11.42
C ILE A 363 6.41 -27.01 12.40
N LEU A 364 5.25 -27.14 13.06
CA LEU A 364 4.75 -26.13 13.99
C LEU A 364 5.60 -26.02 15.25
N LYS A 365 6.38 -27.02 15.67
CA LYS A 365 7.32 -26.85 16.81
C LYS A 365 8.24 -25.65 16.63
N VAL A 366 8.67 -25.36 15.40
CA VAL A 366 9.53 -24.21 15.09
C VAL A 366 8.77 -22.88 15.23
N TYR A 367 7.47 -22.86 14.92
CA TYR A 367 6.62 -21.67 15.03
C TYR A 367 6.08 -21.47 16.46
N VAL A 368 5.76 -22.56 17.16
CA VAL A 368 5.16 -22.60 18.50
C VAL A 368 6.21 -22.30 19.59
N GLN A 369 7.51 -22.54 19.33
CA GLN A 369 8.58 -22.07 20.23
C GLN A 369 8.60 -20.54 20.41
N LEU A 370 7.91 -19.77 19.56
CA LEU A 370 7.72 -18.32 19.71
C LEU A 370 6.45 -17.93 20.50
N TYR A 371 5.58 -18.89 20.81
CA TYR A 371 4.28 -18.69 21.48
C TYR A 371 4.17 -19.50 22.78
N GLN A 372 5.16 -19.42 23.65
CA GLN A 372 4.84 -19.59 25.07
C GLN A 372 3.79 -18.52 25.41
N LYS A 373 2.62 -18.94 25.91
CA LYS A 373 1.57 -18.03 26.40
C LYS A 373 2.23 -16.94 27.25
N GLU A 374 1.96 -15.67 26.95
CA GLU A 374 2.51 -14.58 27.75
C GLU A 374 2.09 -14.81 29.21
N ILE A 375 3.08 -14.89 30.10
CA ILE A 375 2.85 -15.08 31.52
C ILE A 375 2.13 -13.82 32.02
N THR A 376 0.91 -14.00 32.54
CA THR A 376 0.10 -12.92 33.09
C THR A 376 0.36 -12.75 34.58
N ILE A 377 0.07 -11.55 35.12
CA ILE A 377 0.17 -11.29 36.56
C ILE A 377 -0.78 -12.22 37.33
N ASP A 378 -2.00 -12.41 36.82
CA ASP A 378 -3.01 -13.26 37.47
C ASP A 378 -2.55 -14.72 37.59
N HIS A 379 -1.94 -15.27 36.53
CA HIS A 379 -1.38 -16.61 36.57
C HIS A 379 -0.26 -16.74 37.61
N ILE A 380 0.62 -15.74 37.71
CA ILE A 380 1.67 -15.73 38.74
C ILE A 380 1.05 -15.73 40.13
N ILE A 381 -0.01 -14.94 40.35
CA ILE A 381 -0.71 -14.91 41.65
C ILE A 381 -1.31 -16.27 41.97
N GLU A 382 -2.01 -16.91 41.02
CA GLU A 382 -2.59 -18.24 41.19
C GLU A 382 -1.51 -19.26 41.59
N VAL A 383 -0.41 -19.35 40.83
CA VAL A 383 0.66 -20.32 41.10
C VAL A 383 1.33 -20.07 42.45
N VAL A 384 1.53 -18.80 42.83
CA VAL A 384 2.09 -18.44 44.15
C VAL A 384 1.13 -18.81 45.28
N CYS A 385 -0.17 -18.55 45.12
CA CYS A 385 -1.18 -18.89 46.12
C CYS A 385 -1.31 -20.40 46.31
N ASP A 386 -1.38 -21.15 45.20
CA ASP A 386 -1.46 -22.61 45.22
C ASP A 386 -0.21 -23.24 45.85
N TYR A 387 0.98 -22.73 45.52
CA TYR A 387 2.23 -23.26 46.07
C TYR A 387 2.33 -23.02 47.58
N LEU A 388 1.89 -21.85 48.06
CA LEU A 388 1.95 -21.47 49.47
C LEU A 388 0.70 -21.89 50.27
N ASN A 389 -0.27 -22.58 49.65
CA ASN A 389 -1.57 -22.91 50.23
C ASN A 389 -2.30 -21.69 50.83
N LEU A 390 -2.29 -20.58 50.09
CA LEU A 390 -2.95 -19.34 50.47
C LEU A 390 -4.26 -19.16 49.70
N ASP A 391 -5.30 -18.76 50.40
CA ASP A 391 -6.56 -18.37 49.78
C ASP A 391 -6.41 -17.06 48.99
N PHE A 392 -6.96 -17.02 47.77
CA PHE A 392 -6.84 -15.89 46.86
C PHE A 392 -7.48 -14.60 47.42
N ALA A 393 -8.60 -14.71 48.15
CA ALA A 393 -9.24 -13.55 48.78
C ALA A 393 -8.38 -13.01 49.94
N ARG A 394 -7.73 -13.90 50.70
CA ARG A 394 -6.73 -13.49 51.71
C ARG A 394 -5.51 -12.83 51.07
N PHE A 395 -5.00 -13.34 49.96
CA PHE A 395 -3.89 -12.74 49.22
C PHE A 395 -4.21 -11.30 48.76
N ASN A 396 -5.45 -11.01 48.37
CA ASN A 396 -5.87 -9.67 47.92
C ASN A 396 -6.38 -8.74 49.03
N SER A 397 -6.47 -9.23 50.27
CA SER A 397 -6.96 -8.44 51.41
C SER A 397 -5.99 -7.33 51.86
N THR A 398 -6.38 -6.54 52.86
CA THR A 398 -5.46 -5.57 53.50
C THR A 398 -4.53 -6.20 54.54
N GLU A 399 -4.61 -7.53 54.75
CA GLU A 399 -3.83 -8.27 55.75
C GLU A 399 -2.32 -8.11 55.51
N ARG A 400 -1.55 -7.97 56.60
CA ARG A 400 -0.10 -7.70 56.60
C ARG A 400 0.71 -8.75 57.37
N THR A 401 0.17 -9.95 57.52
CA THR A 401 0.89 -11.08 58.11
C THR A 401 2.15 -11.39 57.29
N ARG A 402 3.20 -11.90 57.95
CA ARG A 402 4.50 -12.16 57.32
C ARG A 402 4.38 -13.06 56.09
N GLU A 403 3.52 -14.08 56.20
CA GLU A 403 3.23 -15.05 55.15
C GLU A 403 2.64 -14.39 53.89
N ILE A 404 1.58 -13.58 54.05
CA ILE A 404 0.93 -12.87 52.94
C ILE A 404 1.86 -11.81 52.34
N ALA A 405 2.62 -11.10 53.19
CA ALA A 405 3.60 -10.13 52.71
C ALA A 405 4.68 -10.81 51.86
N GLN A 406 5.18 -11.97 52.27
CA GLN A 406 6.18 -12.75 51.54
C GLN A 406 5.62 -13.27 50.21
N ALA A 407 4.39 -13.80 50.20
CA ALA A 407 3.71 -14.24 48.99
C ALA A 407 3.58 -13.11 47.95
N ARG A 408 3.15 -11.91 48.38
CA ARG A 408 3.05 -10.73 47.51
C ARG A 408 4.41 -10.27 46.99
N GLN A 409 5.45 -10.33 47.82
CA GLN A 409 6.80 -9.98 47.41
C GLN A 409 7.33 -10.92 46.32
N ILE A 410 7.11 -12.23 46.48
CA ILE A 410 7.47 -13.24 45.47
C ILE A 410 6.68 -13.00 44.18
N ALA A 411 5.36 -12.79 44.26
CA ALA A 411 4.52 -12.53 43.09
C ALA A 411 4.96 -11.25 42.35
N MET A 412 5.26 -10.15 43.07
CA MET A 412 5.78 -8.92 42.47
C MET A 412 7.15 -9.11 41.80
N TYR A 413 8.03 -9.91 42.42
CA TYR A 413 9.35 -10.23 41.86
C TYR A 413 9.23 -11.02 40.57
N LEU A 414 8.44 -12.10 40.56
CA LEU A 414 8.20 -12.93 39.38
C LEU A 414 7.47 -12.14 38.29
N ALA A 415 6.48 -11.32 38.64
CA ALA A 415 5.76 -10.48 37.68
C ALA A 415 6.69 -9.47 36.99
N LYS A 416 7.67 -8.91 37.72
CA LYS A 416 8.67 -8.01 37.13
C LYS A 416 9.64 -8.74 36.20
N GLN A 417 9.99 -9.99 36.48
CA GLN A 417 10.93 -10.76 35.67
C GLN A 417 10.30 -11.34 34.40
N HIS A 418 9.07 -11.85 34.52
CA HIS A 418 8.45 -12.71 33.51
C HIS A 418 7.29 -12.06 32.75
N THR A 419 6.96 -10.80 33.06
CA THR A 419 5.91 -10.06 32.35
C THR A 419 6.42 -8.72 31.83
N LYS A 420 5.76 -8.18 30.80
CA LYS A 420 6.05 -6.83 30.25
C LYS A 420 5.28 -5.71 30.99
N ALA A 421 4.63 -6.03 32.11
CA ALA A 421 3.75 -5.09 32.79
C ALA A 421 4.53 -3.96 33.50
N PRO A 422 4.09 -2.70 33.40
CA PRO A 422 4.68 -1.60 34.17
C PRO A 422 4.59 -1.86 35.68
N LEU A 423 5.56 -1.34 36.44
CA LEU A 423 5.59 -1.48 37.92
C LEU A 423 4.32 -0.94 38.59
N THR A 424 3.68 0.06 38.00
CA THR A 424 2.40 0.61 38.46
C THR A 424 1.26 -0.41 38.29
N THR A 425 1.22 -1.12 37.16
CA THR A 425 0.25 -2.17 36.88
C THR A 425 0.46 -3.38 37.79
N ILE A 426 1.71 -3.79 38.01
CA ILE A 426 2.06 -4.87 38.95
C ILE A 426 1.62 -4.52 40.38
N GLY A 427 1.89 -3.29 40.81
CA GLY A 427 1.49 -2.83 42.14
C GLY A 427 -0.02 -2.73 42.30
N ALA A 428 -0.74 -2.24 41.28
CA ALA A 428 -2.20 -2.16 41.28
C ALA A 428 -2.84 -3.55 41.38
N ALA A 429 -2.35 -4.52 40.59
CA ALA A 429 -2.85 -5.90 40.59
C ALA A 429 -2.54 -6.63 41.91
N ILE A 430 -1.39 -6.37 42.53
CA ILE A 430 -0.95 -7.06 43.75
C ILE A 430 -1.14 -6.14 44.97
N GLY A 431 -2.37 -6.10 45.49
CA GLY A 431 -2.70 -5.45 46.75
C GLY A 431 -2.71 -3.91 46.71
N GLY A 432 -2.95 -3.30 45.53
CA GLY A 432 -3.19 -1.86 45.37
C GLY A 432 -2.02 -0.95 45.76
N ARG A 433 -0.78 -1.36 45.45
CA ARG A 433 0.45 -0.70 45.88
C ARG A 433 1.07 0.20 44.80
N ASN A 434 1.86 1.17 45.23
CA ASN A 434 2.58 2.08 44.36
C ASN A 434 3.88 1.45 43.82
N HIS A 435 4.40 1.98 42.71
CA HIS A 435 5.63 1.50 42.04
C HIS A 435 6.84 1.36 42.98
N ALA A 436 6.99 2.25 43.97
CA ALA A 436 8.07 2.21 44.96
C ALA A 436 8.02 0.94 45.84
N THR A 437 6.81 0.48 46.18
CA THR A 437 6.61 -0.75 46.97
C THR A 437 7.01 -1.99 46.18
N VAL A 438 6.71 -2.02 44.87
CA VAL A 438 7.12 -3.11 43.98
C VAL A 438 8.64 -3.18 43.89
N LEU A 439 9.31 -2.03 43.74
CA LEU A 439 10.76 -1.96 43.64
C LEU A 439 11.46 -2.38 44.95
N HIS A 440 10.93 -1.97 46.11
CA HIS A 440 11.42 -2.41 47.41
C HIS A 440 11.21 -3.93 47.61
N SER A 441 10.05 -4.45 47.21
CA SER A 441 9.73 -5.88 47.30
C SER A 441 10.67 -6.73 46.44
N CYS A 442 10.95 -6.30 45.21
CA CYS A 442 11.89 -6.98 44.33
C CYS A 442 13.32 -7.00 44.91
N LYS A 443 13.77 -5.90 45.50
CA LYS A 443 15.08 -5.83 46.18
C LYS A 443 15.12 -6.76 47.40
N ALA A 444 14.06 -6.77 48.21
CA ALA A 444 13.97 -7.64 49.38
C ALA A 444 14.06 -9.13 49.00
N VAL A 445 13.32 -9.55 47.97
CA VAL A 445 13.40 -10.92 47.44
C VAL A 445 14.79 -11.22 46.90
N SER A 446 15.39 -10.32 46.10
CA SER A 446 16.73 -10.53 45.55
C SER A 446 17.80 -10.73 46.64
N ASN A 447 17.77 -9.92 47.69
CA ASN A 447 18.68 -10.06 48.83
C ASN A 447 18.46 -11.37 49.60
N LEU A 448 17.19 -11.79 49.75
CA LEU A 448 16.84 -13.05 50.40
C LEU A 448 17.27 -14.27 49.56
N LEU A 449 17.16 -14.19 48.23
CA LEU A 449 17.67 -15.23 47.33
C LEU A 449 19.18 -15.42 47.49
N GLU A 450 19.95 -14.35 47.71
CA GLU A 450 21.41 -14.43 47.91
C GLU A 450 21.79 -15.05 49.26
N THR A 451 21.01 -14.77 50.30
CA THR A 451 21.37 -15.09 51.70
C THR A 451 20.73 -16.37 52.24
N ASP A 452 19.56 -16.76 51.74
CA ASP A 452 18.80 -17.93 52.20
C ASP A 452 18.64 -18.98 51.09
N LYS A 453 19.34 -20.11 51.24
CA LYS A 453 19.30 -21.24 50.30
C LYS A 453 17.94 -21.95 50.26
N ALA A 454 17.20 -21.99 51.37
CA ALA A 454 15.90 -22.63 51.42
C ALA A 454 14.86 -21.76 50.70
N PHE A 455 14.89 -20.45 50.95
CA PHE A 455 14.06 -19.49 50.24
C PHE A 455 14.37 -19.46 48.74
N ARG A 456 15.65 -19.54 48.35
CA ARG A 456 16.03 -19.66 46.93
C ARG A 456 15.39 -20.87 46.24
N ARG A 457 15.50 -22.06 46.84
CA ARG A 457 14.87 -23.27 46.29
C ARG A 457 13.36 -23.11 46.16
N GLN A 458 12.72 -22.50 47.16
CA GLN A 458 11.28 -22.24 47.13
C GLN A 458 10.88 -21.36 45.94
N VAL A 459 11.58 -20.24 45.73
CA VAL A 459 11.28 -19.34 44.61
C VAL A 459 11.59 -19.99 43.26
N GLU A 460 12.68 -20.75 43.14
CA GLU A 460 13.02 -21.50 41.93
C GLU A 460 11.96 -22.55 41.57
N GLU A 461 11.35 -23.22 42.57
CA GLU A 461 10.26 -24.18 42.33
C GLU A 461 8.96 -23.49 41.90
N ILE A 462 8.63 -22.35 42.50
CA ILE A 462 7.50 -21.52 42.08
C ILE A 462 7.72 -21.01 40.66
N GLU A 463 8.91 -20.51 40.36
CA GLU A 463 9.30 -20.02 39.03
C GLU A 463 9.20 -21.11 37.98
N LYS A 464 9.68 -22.33 38.27
CA LYS A 464 9.49 -23.48 37.37
C LYS A 464 8.03 -23.78 37.08
N LYS A 465 7.14 -23.70 38.08
CA LYS A 465 5.70 -23.90 37.88
C LYS A 465 5.06 -22.78 37.04
N VAL A 466 5.49 -21.54 37.25
CA VAL A 466 5.06 -20.39 36.43
C VAL A 466 5.49 -20.55 34.97
N LEU A 467 6.67 -21.13 34.73
CA LEU A 467 7.24 -21.34 33.39
C LEU A 467 6.76 -22.63 32.70
N ALA A 468 6.15 -23.58 33.43
CA ALA A 468 5.77 -24.90 32.92
C ALA A 468 4.40 -24.95 32.21
N GLN A 469 3.94 -23.83 31.64
CA GLN A 469 2.65 -23.74 30.94
C GLN A 469 2.53 -24.63 29.69
#